data_AF-X1N347-F1
#
_entry.id   AF-X1N347-F1
#
_cell.length_a   1.000
_cell.length_b   1.000
_cell.length_c   1.000
_cell.angle_alpha   90.00
_cell.angle_beta   90.00
_cell.angle_gamma   90.00
#
_symmetry.space_group_name_H-M   'P 1'
#
loop_
_entity.id
_entity.type
_entity.pdbx_description
1 polymer ?
#
loop_
_entity_poly.entity_id
_entity_poly.type
_entity_poly.pdbx_seq_one_letter_code
_entity_poly.pdbx_strand_id
1 'polypeptide(L)'
;AKKCKPPVEVEKGEIIGGFAHNTVIGLADKVVDAVKSGAIKRFFVMAGCDGRMKNREYYTEFAWALPKDTIILTAGCAKYRYNKLDLGDIRGIPRVLDAGQCNDSYSLVVIALKLKEVFGLDDINKLPISYNIA
;
A
#
# COMPACT_ATOMS: atom_id res chain seq x y z
N ALA A 1 -0.96 22.03 -26.39
CA ALA A 1 0.32 21.95 -25.66
C ALA A 1 1.30 23.07 -26.04
N LYS A 2 1.85 23.13 -27.27
CA LYS A 2 2.94 24.07 -27.64
C LYS A 2 2.68 25.58 -27.42
N LYS A 3 1.42 26.02 -27.38
CA LYS A 3 1.01 27.42 -27.13
C LYS A 3 0.48 27.67 -25.72
N CYS A 4 0.44 26.64 -24.88
CA CYS A 4 -0.07 26.75 -23.51
C CYS A 4 1.06 27.24 -22.58
N LYS A 5 0.71 27.93 -21.49
CA LYS A 5 1.65 28.20 -20.41
C LYS A 5 2.09 26.87 -19.77
N PRO A 6 3.31 26.78 -19.22
CA PRO A 6 3.74 25.62 -18.47
C PRO A 6 2.85 25.41 -17.22
N PRO A 7 2.77 24.19 -16.67
CA PRO A 7 2.11 23.94 -15.39
C PRO A 7 2.70 24.83 -14.29
N VAL A 8 1.83 25.34 -13.42
CA VAL A 8 2.24 26.01 -12.19
C VAL A 8 2.54 24.93 -11.16
N GLU A 9 3.72 24.95 -10.57
CA GLU A 9 4.13 24.00 -9.55
C GLU A 9 3.25 24.12 -8.30
N VAL A 10 2.69 23.00 -7.83
CA VAL A 10 1.82 22.94 -6.63
C VAL A 10 2.54 22.30 -5.44
N GLU A 11 3.52 21.45 -5.69
CA GLU A 11 4.30 20.73 -4.68
C GLU A 11 5.62 20.22 -5.28
N LYS A 12 6.58 19.88 -4.42
CA LYS A 12 7.87 19.27 -4.77
C LYS A 12 8.06 17.95 -4.03
N GLY A 13 8.76 17.02 -4.63
CA GLY A 13 9.11 15.73 -4.03
C GLY A 13 8.88 14.57 -4.98
N GLU A 14 8.87 13.38 -4.42
CA GLU A 14 8.76 12.12 -5.15
C GLU A 14 7.75 11.22 -4.44
N ILE A 15 7.07 10.36 -5.20
CA ILE A 15 6.17 9.33 -4.67
C ILE A 15 6.64 8.00 -5.24
N ILE A 16 6.86 7.04 -4.34
CA ILE A 16 7.29 5.69 -4.72
C ILE A 16 6.04 4.83 -5.01
N GLY A 17 6.05 4.12 -6.13
CA GLY A 17 5.00 3.16 -6.51
C GLY A 17 5.54 2.07 -7.43
N GLY A 18 4.64 1.28 -8.02
CA GLY A 18 5.03 0.20 -8.95
C GLY A 18 5.15 -1.18 -8.29
N PHE A 19 4.49 -1.37 -7.14
CA PHE A 19 4.45 -2.63 -6.39
C PHE A 19 3.30 -3.53 -6.85
N ALA A 20 3.16 -3.72 -8.16
CA ALA A 20 2.26 -4.72 -8.73
C ALA A 20 2.78 -6.14 -8.43
N HIS A 21 1.98 -7.16 -8.75
CA HIS A 21 2.25 -8.56 -8.36
C HIS A 21 3.66 -9.04 -8.73
N ASN A 22 4.16 -8.79 -9.94
CA ASN A 22 5.49 -9.25 -10.34
C ASN A 22 6.61 -8.63 -9.50
N THR A 23 6.54 -7.32 -9.22
CA THR A 23 7.52 -6.62 -8.38
C THR A 23 7.49 -7.17 -6.95
N VAL A 24 6.30 -7.34 -6.38
CA VAL A 24 6.16 -7.81 -4.99
C VAL A 24 6.53 -9.29 -4.86
N ILE A 25 6.22 -10.12 -5.86
CA ILE A 25 6.67 -11.52 -5.91
C ILE A 25 8.19 -11.59 -5.99
N GLY A 26 8.85 -10.71 -6.77
CA GLY A 26 10.30 -10.61 -6.79
C GLY A 26 10.92 -10.18 -5.44
N LEU A 27 10.13 -9.52 -4.59
CA LEU A 27 10.51 -9.13 -3.22
C LEU A 27 9.96 -10.10 -2.16
N ALA A 28 9.35 -11.22 -2.55
CA ALA A 28 8.58 -12.09 -1.65
C ALA A 28 9.43 -12.61 -0.50
N ASP A 29 10.66 -13.07 -0.76
CA ASP A 29 11.56 -13.59 0.28
C ASP A 29 11.84 -12.52 1.36
N LYS A 30 12.11 -11.29 0.93
CA LYS A 30 12.36 -10.15 1.83
C LYS A 30 11.12 -9.81 2.66
N VAL A 31 9.93 -9.83 2.06
CA VAL A 31 8.65 -9.57 2.75
C VAL A 31 8.37 -10.69 3.76
N VAL A 32 8.56 -11.94 3.35
CA VAL A 32 8.34 -13.13 4.18
C VAL A 32 9.28 -13.12 5.38
N ASP A 33 10.56 -12.82 5.18
CA ASP A 33 11.54 -12.72 6.25
C ASP A 33 11.21 -11.60 7.23
N ALA A 34 10.76 -10.45 6.73
CA ALA A 34 10.34 -9.34 7.57
C ALA A 34 9.10 -9.67 8.41
N VAL A 35 8.15 -10.44 7.87
CA VAL A 35 6.99 -10.95 8.63
C VAL A 35 7.43 -12.00 9.65
N LYS A 36 8.23 -13.00 9.25
CA LYS A 36 8.73 -14.06 10.14
C LYS A 36 9.56 -13.52 11.30
N SER A 37 10.36 -12.47 11.07
CA SER A 37 11.14 -11.84 12.13
C SER A 37 10.32 -10.87 13.00
N GLY A 38 9.02 -10.69 12.73
CA GLY A 38 8.15 -9.75 13.42
C GLY A 38 8.43 -8.27 13.13
N ALA A 39 9.23 -7.96 12.10
CA ALA A 39 9.48 -6.58 11.68
C ALA A 39 8.26 -5.96 10.98
N ILE A 40 7.52 -6.77 10.24
CA ILE A 40 6.18 -6.45 9.76
C ILE A 40 5.18 -7.29 10.56
N LYS A 41 4.34 -6.64 11.36
CA LYS A 41 3.32 -7.32 12.16
C LYS A 41 1.98 -7.44 11.46
N ARG A 42 1.68 -6.50 10.55
CA ARG A 42 0.38 -6.46 9.87
C ARG A 42 0.43 -5.66 8.58
N PHE A 43 -0.36 -6.09 7.61
CA PHE A 43 -0.68 -5.33 6.42
C PHE A 43 -2.09 -4.76 6.51
N PHE A 44 -2.30 -3.55 6.01
CA PHE A 44 -3.60 -2.92 5.88
C PHE A 44 -3.88 -2.66 4.41
N VAL A 45 -4.89 -3.32 3.85
CA VAL A 45 -5.39 -3.03 2.51
C VAL A 45 -6.27 -1.79 2.60
N MET A 46 -5.76 -0.65 2.14
CA MET A 46 -6.45 0.64 2.09
C MET A 46 -6.71 1.08 0.65
N ALA A 47 -6.85 0.12 -0.25
CA ALA A 47 -7.20 0.34 -1.66
C ALA A 47 -8.62 0.92 -1.81
N GLY A 48 -8.97 1.36 -3.01
CA GLY A 48 -10.32 1.79 -3.37
C GLY A 48 -10.36 3.18 -3.99
N CYS A 49 -11.45 3.89 -3.73
CA CYS A 49 -11.75 5.18 -4.34
C CYS A 49 -11.75 6.30 -3.30
N ASP A 50 -11.21 7.46 -3.66
CA ASP A 50 -11.36 8.69 -2.88
C ASP A 50 -12.65 9.45 -3.26
N GLY A 51 -13.07 10.41 -2.43
CA GLY A 51 -14.24 11.23 -2.65
C GLY A 51 -14.21 12.54 -1.87
N ARG A 52 -15.24 13.36 -2.04
CA ARG A 52 -15.30 14.75 -1.51
C ARG A 52 -15.72 14.84 -0.03
N MET A 53 -16.26 13.77 0.54
CA MET A 53 -16.84 13.79 1.88
C MET A 53 -15.75 14.02 2.93
N LYS A 54 -15.97 14.98 3.84
CA LYS A 54 -14.99 15.34 4.88
C LYS A 54 -14.59 14.15 5.77
N ASN A 55 -15.52 13.24 6.05
CA ASN A 55 -15.26 12.05 6.84
C ASN A 55 -14.18 11.12 6.24
N ARG A 56 -13.76 11.29 4.98
CA ARG A 56 -12.64 10.56 4.37
C ARG A 56 -11.27 11.01 4.90
N GLU A 57 -11.20 12.09 5.67
CA GLU A 57 -10.03 12.46 6.48
C GLU A 57 -9.61 11.32 7.43
N TYR A 58 -10.57 10.47 7.83
CA TYR A 58 -10.33 9.21 8.52
C TYR A 58 -9.19 8.38 7.92
N TYR A 59 -9.08 8.25 6.59
CA TYR A 59 -8.04 7.43 5.97
C TYR A 59 -6.64 8.05 6.11
N THR A 60 -6.55 9.38 6.14
CA THR A 60 -5.30 10.11 6.39
C THR A 60 -4.87 9.93 7.84
N GLU A 61 -5.79 10.15 8.79
CA GLU A 61 -5.54 10.00 10.22
C GLU A 61 -5.19 8.56 10.59
N PHE A 62 -5.91 7.58 10.01
CA PHE A 62 -5.66 6.17 10.23
C PHE A 62 -4.26 5.78 9.74
N ALA A 63 -3.89 6.16 8.51
CA ALA A 63 -2.56 5.86 7.96
C ALA A 63 -1.43 6.47 8.79
N TRP A 64 -1.62 7.69 9.30
CA TRP A 64 -0.66 8.38 10.14
C TRP A 64 -0.52 7.73 11.54
N ALA A 65 -1.63 7.28 12.12
CA ALA A 65 -1.67 6.65 13.44
C ALA A 65 -1.22 5.18 13.44
N LEU A 66 -1.09 4.54 12.26
CA LEU A 66 -0.69 3.14 12.16
C LEU A 66 0.69 2.90 12.79
N PRO A 67 0.86 1.83 13.60
CA PRO A 67 2.15 1.45 14.16
C PRO A 67 3.24 1.33 13.08
N LYS A 68 4.47 1.73 13.41
CA LYS A 68 5.60 1.76 12.44
C LYS A 68 6.01 0.39 11.90
N ASP A 69 5.53 -0.70 12.51
CA ASP A 69 5.74 -2.09 12.11
C ASP A 69 4.60 -2.62 11.20
N THR A 70 3.89 -1.73 10.51
CA THR A 70 2.79 -2.06 9.59
C THR A 70 3.02 -1.51 8.19
N ILE A 71 2.46 -2.19 7.18
CA ILE A 71 2.52 -1.78 5.77
C ILE A 71 1.11 -1.55 5.23
N ILE A 72 0.92 -0.46 4.48
CA ILE A 72 -0.29 -0.18 3.72
C ILE A 72 -0.13 -0.75 2.31
N LEU A 73 -1.09 -1.57 1.89
CA LEU A 73 -1.25 -2.05 0.52
C LEU A 73 -2.36 -1.22 -0.15
N THR A 74 -2.07 -0.58 -1.27
CA THR A 74 -3.03 0.29 -1.95
C THR A 74 -3.10 0.10 -3.46
N ALA A 75 -4.25 0.45 -4.01
CA ALA A 75 -4.57 0.47 -5.42
C ALA A 75 -5.76 1.44 -5.62
N GLY A 76 -5.77 2.21 -6.70
CA GLY A 76 -6.83 3.20 -6.97
C GLY A 76 -6.63 4.55 -6.26
N CYS A 77 -7.55 5.49 -6.48
CA CYS A 77 -7.36 6.89 -6.06
C CYS A 77 -7.45 7.13 -4.55
N ALA A 78 -7.92 6.15 -3.74
CA ALA A 78 -7.84 6.23 -2.29
C ALA A 78 -6.44 6.54 -1.76
N LYS A 79 -5.40 6.13 -2.50
CA LYS A 79 -3.99 6.37 -2.18
C LYS A 79 -3.66 7.84 -1.90
N TYR A 80 -4.36 8.79 -2.52
CA TYR A 80 -4.07 10.22 -2.37
C TYR A 80 -4.34 10.76 -0.96
N ARG A 81 -5.02 9.97 -0.11
CA ARG A 81 -5.20 10.30 1.31
C ARG A 81 -3.94 10.11 2.15
N TYR A 82 -2.96 9.32 1.68
CA TYR A 82 -1.80 8.96 2.50
C TYR A 82 -0.50 8.75 1.73
N ASN A 83 -0.49 8.69 0.39
CA ASN A 83 0.73 8.45 -0.41
C ASN A 83 1.73 9.61 -0.42
N LYS A 84 1.35 10.76 0.14
CA LYS A 84 2.20 11.95 0.33
C LYS A 84 2.64 12.15 1.78
N LEU A 85 2.26 11.24 2.68
CA LEU A 85 2.73 11.26 4.05
C LEU A 85 4.11 10.62 4.13
N ASP A 86 4.98 11.17 4.97
CA ASP A 86 6.27 10.54 5.29
C ASP A 86 6.06 9.41 6.31
N LEU A 87 5.67 8.24 5.80
CA LEU A 87 5.43 7.06 6.63
C LEU A 87 6.69 6.20 6.83
N GLY A 88 7.77 6.47 6.09
CA GLY A 88 9.04 5.73 6.14
C GLY A 88 8.99 4.32 5.51
N ASP A 89 9.98 3.51 5.87
CA ASP A 89 10.17 2.14 5.40
C ASP A 89 10.44 1.16 6.56
N ILE A 90 10.29 -0.14 6.29
CA ILE A 90 10.67 -1.23 7.17
C ILE A 90 11.74 -2.05 6.46
N ARG A 91 13.00 -1.93 6.89
CA ARG A 91 14.15 -2.63 6.29
C ARG A 91 14.28 -2.37 4.78
N GLY A 92 14.04 -1.14 4.35
CA GLY A 92 14.04 -0.73 2.95
C GLY A 92 12.83 -1.20 2.15
N ILE A 93 11.74 -1.61 2.81
CA ILE A 93 10.42 -1.83 2.17
C ILE A 93 9.54 -0.63 2.51
N PRO A 94 9.10 0.18 1.52
CA PRO A 94 8.24 1.32 1.79
C PRO A 94 6.98 0.92 2.56
N ARG A 95 6.56 1.73 3.54
CA ARG A 95 5.33 1.46 4.31
C ARG A 95 4.04 1.69 3.51
N VAL A 96 4.14 2.26 2.31
CA VAL A 96 3.04 2.33 1.34
C VAL A 96 3.48 1.59 0.08
N LEU A 97 2.83 0.47 -0.21
CA LEU A 97 3.04 -0.30 -1.44
C LEU A 97 1.88 -0.04 -2.40
N ASP A 98 2.12 0.84 -3.36
CA ASP A 98 1.16 1.18 -4.39
C ASP A 98 1.24 0.22 -5.59
N ALA A 99 0.22 -0.63 -5.72
CA ALA A 99 0.10 -1.59 -6.80
C ALA A 99 -0.40 -0.98 -8.12
N GLY A 100 -0.99 0.23 -8.10
CA GLY A 100 -1.42 0.94 -9.29
C GLY A 100 -2.86 1.44 -9.24
N GLN A 101 -3.58 1.30 -10.35
CA GLN A 101 -4.96 1.72 -10.52
C GLN A 101 -5.93 0.82 -9.73
N CYS A 102 -7.22 1.15 -9.70
CA CYS A 102 -8.19 0.36 -8.93
C CYS A 102 -8.29 -1.10 -9.41
N ASN A 103 -8.11 -1.36 -10.70
CA ASN A 103 -8.01 -2.70 -11.30
C ASN A 103 -6.77 -3.48 -10.82
N ASP A 104 -5.70 -2.80 -10.40
CA ASP A 104 -4.52 -3.44 -9.81
C ASP A 104 -4.76 -3.95 -8.38
N SER A 105 -5.98 -3.79 -7.84
CA SER A 105 -6.43 -4.56 -6.67
C SER A 105 -6.31 -6.07 -6.91
N TYR A 106 -6.34 -6.53 -8.17
CA TYR A 106 -5.97 -7.89 -8.55
C TYR A 106 -4.58 -8.28 -8.03
N SER A 107 -3.58 -7.40 -8.19
CA SER A 107 -2.24 -7.65 -7.69
C SER A 107 -2.22 -7.84 -6.18
N LEU A 108 -3.04 -7.10 -5.42
CA LEU A 108 -3.14 -7.26 -3.96
C LEU A 108 -3.69 -8.63 -3.56
N VAL A 109 -4.65 -9.16 -4.31
CA VAL A 109 -5.17 -10.52 -4.11
C VAL A 109 -4.11 -11.57 -4.43
N VAL A 110 -3.38 -11.42 -5.54
CA VAL A 110 -2.28 -12.33 -5.90
C VAL A 110 -1.19 -12.34 -4.83
N ILE A 111 -0.83 -11.17 -4.28
CA ILE A 111 0.13 -11.06 -3.18
C ILE A 111 -0.38 -11.80 -1.94
N ALA A 112 -1.64 -11.59 -1.55
CA ALA A 112 -2.22 -12.28 -0.40
C ALA A 112 -2.24 -13.81 -0.59
N LEU A 113 -2.62 -14.29 -1.78
CA LEU A 113 -2.57 -15.72 -2.11
C LEU A 113 -1.15 -16.28 -2.04
N LYS A 114 -0.15 -15.53 -2.52
CA LYS A 114 1.25 -15.97 -2.43
C LYS A 114 1.73 -16.02 -0.99
N LEU A 115 1.38 -15.05 -0.15
CA LEU A 115 1.69 -15.08 1.27
C LEU A 115 1.02 -16.26 1.96
N LYS A 116 -0.26 -16.56 1.65
CA LYS A 116 -0.96 -17.75 2.17
C LYS A 116 -0.17 -19.03 1.87
N GLU A 117 0.24 -19.20 0.61
CA GLU A 117 1.04 -20.34 0.17
C GLU A 117 2.37 -20.45 0.94
N VAL A 118 3.12 -19.34 1.05
CA VAL A 118 4.43 -19.32 1.70
C VAL A 118 4.33 -19.57 3.22
N PHE A 119 3.26 -19.11 3.86
CA PHE A 119 3.00 -19.39 5.27
C PHE A 119 2.32 -20.74 5.53
N GLY A 120 1.99 -21.50 4.47
CA GLY A 120 1.32 -22.80 4.61
C GLY A 120 -0.04 -22.70 5.29
N LEU A 121 -0.74 -21.58 5.13
CA LEU A 121 -2.05 -21.38 5.75
C LEU A 121 -3.14 -22.06 4.92
N ASP A 122 -4.08 -22.72 5.60
CA ASP A 122 -5.28 -23.33 5.02
C ASP A 122 -6.31 -22.28 4.59
N ASP A 123 -6.38 -21.14 5.28
CA ASP A 123 -7.30 -20.03 5.02
C ASP A 123 -6.53 -18.71 4.81
N ILE A 124 -6.92 -17.95 3.77
CA ILE A 124 -6.37 -16.63 3.47
C ILE A 124 -6.61 -15.62 4.60
N ASN A 125 -7.71 -15.78 5.34
CA ASN A 125 -8.09 -14.89 6.44
C ASN A 125 -7.20 -15.07 7.69
N LYS A 126 -6.37 -16.12 7.73
CA LYS A 126 -5.38 -16.30 8.80
C LYS A 126 -4.11 -15.48 8.58
N LEU A 127 -3.96 -14.82 7.42
CA LEU A 127 -2.87 -13.89 7.19
C LEU A 127 -3.00 -12.66 8.11
N PRO A 128 -1.87 -12.02 8.47
CA PRO A 128 -1.88 -10.76 9.21
C PRO A 128 -2.27 -9.59 8.29
N ILE A 129 -3.43 -9.67 7.63
CA ILE A 129 -3.96 -8.67 6.70
C ILE A 129 -5.30 -8.20 7.23
N SER A 130 -5.49 -6.87 7.28
CA SER A 130 -6.77 -6.24 7.58
C SER A 130 -7.23 -5.42 6.37
N TYR A 131 -8.52 -5.47 6.07
CA TYR A 131 -9.11 -4.73 4.95
C TYR A 131 -9.86 -3.51 5.47
N ASN A 132 -9.38 -2.32 5.11
CA ASN A 132 -9.99 -1.03 5.41
C ASN A 132 -10.14 -0.24 4.10
N ILE A 133 -11.00 -0.75 3.22
CA ILE A 133 -11.20 -0.27 1.83
C ILE A 133 -11.96 1.06 1.84
N ALA A 134 -11.63 1.95 0.90
CA ALA A 134 -12.18 3.31 0.77
C ALA A 134 -13.18 3.51 -0.38
#